data_AF-A0A563VIV4-F1
#
_entry.id   AF-A0A563VIV4-F1
#
_cell.length_a   1.000
_cell.length_b   1.000
_cell.length_c   1.000
_cell.angle_alpha   90.00
_cell.angle_beta   90.00
_cell.angle_gamma   90.00
#
_symmetry.space_group_name_H-M   'P 1'
#
loop_
_entity.id
_entity.type
_entity.pdbx_description
1 polymer ?
#
loop_
_entity_poly.entity_id
_entity_poly.type
_entity_poly.pdbx_seq_one_letter_code
_entity_poly.pdbx_strand_id
1 'polypeptide(L)'
;MYKHKWAAIIYGRSYHLDFRFITIPQDFTTQEKDWAAQYVLATFSQANKLSSHPRWSLFKNETHCVVGVTCMVRDLLVNMDRDIIDLLSKDNRGRPLYVFVGYVTQLDRRKGLLDFPPFAEQNLQSFQDLYQYILEVWWVEEYYKDSKKPIFNDYQSLDFENQEVKAHDTLELAQQINHQEKYPYQTYLWHNTLEQKHKLWIASALCQKSISVCLGDQSIRNIVNSPFLNQTAINDSPEIIEGCAIKKINNSHQKLATKAATSPKENLSQVISNKVKGDIEVTLHQATMVKNKGCNFLQALGYLAPSDAISDRSLTSSSHKDGNFGFKNKDNPESDRKKNEPQGDRTQEWF
;
A
#
# COMPACT_ATOMS: atom_id res chain seq x y z
N MET A 1 -18.19 27.84 17.16
CA MET A 1 -17.29 27.05 16.30
C MET A 1 -18.14 25.96 15.67
N TYR A 2 -18.19 25.83 14.34
CA TYR A 2 -18.99 24.77 13.71
C TYR A 2 -18.24 23.44 13.85
N LYS A 3 -18.90 22.41 14.36
CA LYS A 3 -18.34 21.07 14.52
C LYS A 3 -18.78 20.22 13.34
N HIS A 4 -17.82 19.74 12.57
CA HIS A 4 -18.00 18.80 11.49
C HIS A 4 -18.54 17.47 12.01
N LYS A 5 -19.30 16.82 11.15
CA LYS A 5 -19.70 15.43 11.34
C LYS A 5 -18.79 14.56 10.50
N TRP A 6 -18.52 13.37 11.01
CA TRP A 6 -17.53 12.45 10.49
C TRP A 6 -18.17 11.09 10.25
N ALA A 7 -17.85 10.48 9.12
CA ALA A 7 -18.23 9.13 8.73
C ALA A 7 -16.96 8.27 8.63
N ALA A 8 -17.00 6.99 8.99
CA ALA A 8 -15.81 6.15 8.88
C ALA A 8 -15.53 5.74 7.42
N ILE A 9 -14.25 5.65 7.08
CA ILE A 9 -13.76 5.07 5.83
C ILE A 9 -12.68 4.05 6.16
N ILE A 10 -12.86 2.84 5.66
CA ILE A 10 -11.95 1.73 5.94
C ILE A 10 -11.68 1.00 4.64
N TYR A 11 -10.39 0.83 4.35
CA TYR A 11 -9.93 0.09 3.19
C TYR A 11 -8.87 -0.90 3.63
N GLY A 12 -9.01 -2.15 3.26
CA GLY A 12 -8.02 -3.14 3.65
C GLY A 12 -8.38 -4.52 3.23
N ARG A 13 -7.58 -5.44 3.73
CA ARG A 13 -7.74 -6.86 3.55
C ARG A 13 -8.53 -7.43 4.73
N SER A 14 -9.47 -8.33 4.45
CA SER A 14 -10.17 -9.12 5.48
C SER A 14 -9.61 -10.54 5.55
N TYR A 15 -10.15 -11.38 6.43
CA TYR A 15 -9.70 -12.75 6.61
C TYR A 15 -9.78 -13.60 5.32
N HIS A 16 -10.76 -13.34 4.45
CA HIS A 16 -11.00 -14.09 3.21
C HIS A 16 -10.83 -13.29 1.90
N LEU A 17 -10.83 -11.96 1.95
CA LEU A 17 -10.83 -11.11 0.76
C LEU A 17 -9.63 -10.17 0.71
N ASP A 18 -9.06 -10.03 -0.48
CA ASP A 18 -8.01 -9.05 -0.77
C ASP A 18 -8.58 -7.64 -0.98
N PHE A 19 -7.77 -6.65 -0.55
CA PHE A 19 -7.97 -5.20 -0.57
C PHE A 19 -9.27 -4.66 -1.20
N ARG A 20 -10.17 -4.16 -0.34
CA ARG A 20 -11.40 -3.46 -0.73
C ARG A 20 -11.78 -2.39 0.28
N PHE A 21 -12.74 -1.53 -0.09
CA PHE A 21 -13.47 -0.76 0.90
C PHE A 21 -14.33 -1.69 1.76
N ILE A 22 -14.11 -1.62 3.06
CA ILE A 22 -14.91 -2.30 4.10
C ILE A 22 -16.07 -1.39 4.50
N THR A 23 -15.78 -0.11 4.73
CA THR A 23 -16.77 0.90 5.14
C THR A 23 -16.52 2.21 4.40
N ILE A 24 -17.59 2.88 3.98
CA ILE A 24 -17.56 4.21 3.36
C ILE A 24 -18.78 5.06 3.78
N PRO A 25 -18.72 6.39 3.61
CA PRO A 25 -19.89 7.26 3.77
C PRO A 25 -21.01 6.92 2.78
N GLN A 26 -22.26 7.16 3.17
CA GLN A 26 -23.44 6.89 2.34
C GLN A 26 -23.52 7.69 1.03
N ASP A 27 -22.91 8.87 0.99
CA ASP A 27 -22.92 9.79 -0.15
C ASP A 27 -21.74 9.59 -1.12
N PHE A 28 -20.85 8.62 -0.86
CA PHE A 28 -19.75 8.30 -1.76
C PHE A 28 -20.26 7.66 -3.06
N THR A 29 -20.18 8.41 -4.16
CA THR A 29 -20.40 7.87 -5.50
C THR A 29 -19.16 7.11 -5.99
N THR A 30 -19.21 6.54 -7.18
CA THR A 30 -18.04 5.92 -7.82
C THR A 30 -16.86 6.90 -7.91
N GLN A 31 -17.12 8.18 -8.16
CA GLN A 31 -16.08 9.19 -8.29
C GLN A 31 -15.33 9.42 -6.96
N GLU A 32 -16.04 9.57 -5.84
CA GLU A 32 -15.42 9.75 -4.53
C GLU A 32 -14.64 8.50 -4.10
N LYS A 33 -15.16 7.30 -4.42
CA LYS A 33 -14.48 6.03 -4.15
C LYS A 33 -13.16 5.94 -4.92
N ASP A 34 -13.18 6.20 -6.22
CA ASP A 34 -11.99 6.15 -7.07
C ASP A 34 -10.97 7.21 -6.64
N TRP A 35 -11.42 8.41 -6.31
CA TRP A 35 -10.58 9.49 -5.78
C TRP A 35 -9.91 9.07 -4.47
N ALA A 36 -10.66 8.60 -3.48
CA ALA A 36 -10.11 8.21 -2.19
C ALA A 36 -9.18 6.99 -2.33
N ALA A 37 -9.54 6.01 -3.18
CA ALA A 37 -8.75 4.82 -3.41
C ALA A 37 -7.35 5.14 -3.95
N GLN A 38 -7.20 6.16 -4.80
CA GLN A 38 -5.87 6.56 -5.31
C GLN A 38 -4.91 6.92 -4.18
N TYR A 39 -5.35 7.74 -3.23
CA TYR A 39 -4.54 8.14 -2.07
C TYR A 39 -4.31 6.98 -1.11
N VAL A 40 -5.37 6.25 -0.78
CA VAL A 40 -5.31 5.11 0.14
C VAL A 40 -4.41 4.00 -0.40
N LEU A 41 -4.47 3.65 -1.67
CA LEU A 41 -3.59 2.62 -2.24
C LEU A 41 -2.12 3.02 -2.21
N ALA A 42 -1.81 4.30 -2.40
CA ALA A 42 -0.44 4.79 -2.38
C ALA A 42 0.23 4.62 -1.00
N THR A 43 -0.53 4.68 0.09
CA THR A 43 -0.01 4.50 1.44
C THR A 43 0.32 3.04 1.77
N PHE A 44 -0.15 2.05 1.00
CA PHE A 44 0.22 0.63 1.16
C PHE A 44 1.57 0.25 0.50
N SER A 45 2.22 1.17 -0.21
CA SER A 45 3.53 0.91 -0.84
C SER A 45 4.56 0.40 0.20
N GLN A 46 5.29 -0.69 -0.03
CA GLN A 46 6.16 -1.29 1.02
C GLN A 46 5.39 -1.63 2.33
N ALA A 47 4.24 -2.31 2.22
CA ALA A 47 3.43 -2.72 3.37
C ALA A 47 4.23 -3.47 4.45
N ASN A 48 5.28 -4.21 4.07
CA ASN A 48 6.20 -4.87 4.99
C ASN A 48 6.89 -3.92 5.99
N LYS A 49 6.99 -2.62 5.68
CA LYS A 49 7.57 -1.59 6.56
C LYS A 49 6.56 -0.88 7.45
N LEU A 50 5.27 -1.23 7.40
CA LEU A 50 4.24 -0.55 8.21
C LEU A 50 4.27 -0.92 9.70
N SER A 51 4.96 -1.99 10.08
CA SER A 51 5.03 -2.43 11.48
C SER A 51 5.56 -1.32 12.37
N SER A 52 4.75 -0.79 13.28
CA SER A 52 5.15 0.31 14.18
C SER A 52 5.53 1.62 13.46
N HIS A 53 5.26 1.71 12.16
CA HIS A 53 5.53 2.90 11.33
C HIS A 53 4.26 3.22 10.52
N PRO A 54 3.16 3.61 11.19
CA PRO A 54 1.92 3.95 10.51
C PRO A 54 2.12 5.16 9.60
N ARG A 55 1.35 5.19 8.51
CA ARG A 55 1.37 6.31 7.56
C ARG A 55 0.09 7.09 7.69
N TRP A 56 0.23 8.30 8.19
CA TRP A 56 -0.86 9.23 8.35
C TRP A 56 -1.10 9.94 7.02
N SER A 57 -2.35 10.14 6.66
CA SER A 57 -2.70 10.83 5.43
C SER A 57 -3.93 11.69 5.63
N LEU A 58 -3.88 12.86 5.02
CA LEU A 58 -5.00 13.76 4.92
C LEU A 58 -5.08 14.23 3.47
N PHE A 59 -6.24 14.11 2.87
CA PHE A 59 -6.46 14.57 1.51
C PHE A 59 -7.84 15.17 1.34
N LYS A 60 -7.89 16.27 0.59
CA LYS A 60 -9.06 17.11 0.38
C LYS A 60 -9.28 17.31 -1.10
N ASN A 61 -10.55 17.23 -1.49
CA ASN A 61 -11.02 17.77 -2.76
C ASN A 61 -11.94 18.98 -2.46
N GLU A 62 -12.86 19.29 -3.36
CA GLU A 62 -13.77 20.42 -3.19
C GLU A 62 -14.91 20.15 -2.20
N THR A 63 -15.27 18.90 -1.99
CA THR A 63 -16.49 18.48 -1.28
C THR A 63 -16.22 17.66 -0.02
N HIS A 64 -15.06 17.03 0.09
CA HIS A 64 -14.72 16.08 1.14
C HIS A 64 -13.27 16.23 1.62
N CYS A 65 -13.07 15.93 2.89
CA CYS A 65 -11.76 15.69 3.48
C CYS A 65 -11.73 14.30 4.10
N VAL A 66 -10.69 13.54 3.78
CA VAL A 66 -10.39 12.26 4.41
C VAL A 66 -9.16 12.43 5.29
N VAL A 67 -9.24 11.88 6.51
CA VAL A 67 -8.17 11.85 7.50
C VAL A 67 -8.04 10.43 8.00
N GLY A 68 -6.88 9.81 7.87
CA GLY A 68 -6.71 8.42 8.30
C GLY A 68 -5.28 7.93 8.35
N VAL A 69 -5.12 6.71 8.81
CA VAL A 69 -3.83 6.05 9.01
C VAL A 69 -3.82 4.72 8.29
N THR A 70 -2.68 4.40 7.67
CA THR A 70 -2.38 3.05 7.16
C THR A 70 -1.43 2.38 8.13
N CYS A 71 -1.82 1.24 8.67
CA CYS A 71 -1.06 0.53 9.69
C CYS A 71 -1.26 -0.99 9.58
N MET A 72 -0.57 -1.75 10.43
CA MET A 72 -0.96 -3.14 10.67
C MET A 72 -2.16 -3.17 11.62
N VAL A 73 -3.04 -4.15 11.44
CA VAL A 73 -4.22 -4.33 12.31
C VAL A 73 -3.83 -4.49 13.79
N ARG A 74 -2.73 -5.21 14.07
CA ARG A 74 -2.20 -5.36 15.43
C ARG A 74 -1.86 -4.05 16.13
N ASP A 75 -1.49 -3.01 15.36
CA ASP A 75 -1.13 -1.69 15.90
C ASP A 75 -2.39 -0.91 16.34
N LEU A 76 -3.59 -1.36 15.96
CA LEU A 76 -4.87 -0.85 16.47
C LEU A 76 -5.32 -1.55 17.76
N LEU A 77 -4.79 -2.74 18.05
CA LEU A 77 -5.28 -3.63 19.13
C LEU A 77 -4.38 -3.61 20.37
N VAL A 78 -3.61 -2.54 20.58
CA VAL A 78 -2.52 -2.46 21.59
C VAL A 78 -2.98 -2.74 23.02
N ASN A 79 -4.27 -2.56 23.31
CA ASN A 79 -4.87 -2.76 24.64
C ASN A 79 -5.41 -4.19 24.88
N MET A 80 -5.20 -5.12 23.95
CA MET A 80 -5.68 -6.51 24.05
C MET A 80 -4.55 -7.49 24.40
N ASP A 81 -4.92 -8.69 24.86
CA ASP A 81 -3.97 -9.77 25.10
C ASP A 81 -3.29 -10.23 23.80
N ARG A 82 -2.01 -10.64 23.90
CA ARG A 82 -1.20 -11.02 22.72
C ARG A 82 -1.82 -12.14 21.88
N ASP A 83 -2.41 -13.14 22.53
CA ASP A 83 -3.03 -14.28 21.84
C ASP A 83 -4.27 -13.82 21.05
N ILE A 84 -5.03 -12.87 21.60
CA ILE A 84 -6.18 -12.25 20.92
C ILE A 84 -5.70 -11.40 19.75
N ILE A 85 -4.66 -10.58 19.93
CA ILE A 85 -4.07 -9.77 18.86
C ILE A 85 -3.61 -10.66 17.70
N ASP A 86 -2.94 -11.77 17.98
CA ASP A 86 -2.44 -12.68 16.95
C ASP A 86 -3.58 -13.29 16.12
N LEU A 87 -4.67 -13.67 16.78
CA LEU A 87 -5.90 -14.18 16.15
C LEU A 87 -6.60 -13.12 15.30
N LEU A 88 -6.68 -11.88 15.79
CA LEU A 88 -7.45 -10.79 15.20
C LEU A 88 -6.67 -9.95 14.16
N SER A 89 -5.36 -10.16 14.03
CA SER A 89 -4.50 -9.39 13.12
C SER A 89 -3.96 -10.20 11.94
N LYS A 90 -4.44 -11.43 11.76
CA LYS A 90 -4.01 -12.35 10.71
C LYS A 90 -5.18 -12.90 9.90
N ASP A 91 -4.90 -13.23 8.65
CA ASP A 91 -5.85 -13.92 7.77
C ASP A 91 -5.91 -15.43 8.03
N ASN A 92 -6.73 -16.14 7.24
CA ASN A 92 -6.88 -17.59 7.31
C ASN A 92 -5.62 -18.40 6.98
N ARG A 93 -4.56 -17.76 6.50
CA ARG A 93 -3.25 -18.34 6.20
C ARG A 93 -2.18 -17.86 7.17
N GLY A 94 -2.55 -17.18 8.26
CA GLY A 94 -1.63 -16.63 9.25
C GLY A 94 -0.82 -15.42 8.77
N ARG A 95 -1.20 -14.80 7.64
CA ARG A 95 -0.53 -13.61 7.11
C ARG A 95 -0.98 -12.36 7.85
N PRO A 96 -0.06 -11.45 8.23
CA PRO A 96 -0.42 -10.17 8.85
C PRO A 96 -1.37 -9.35 7.96
N LEU A 97 -2.27 -8.63 8.61
CA LEU A 97 -3.23 -7.78 7.95
C LEU A 97 -2.86 -6.30 8.08
N TYR A 98 -3.10 -5.59 6.97
CA TYR A 98 -2.84 -4.17 6.81
C TYR A 98 -4.15 -3.49 6.47
N VAL A 99 -4.35 -2.30 7.01
CA VAL A 99 -5.58 -1.56 6.84
C VAL A 99 -5.30 -0.06 6.80
N PHE A 100 -6.11 0.64 6.03
CA PHE A 100 -6.33 2.07 6.14
C PHE A 100 -7.62 2.27 6.93
N VAL A 101 -7.51 2.94 8.07
CA VAL A 101 -8.66 3.33 8.91
C VAL A 101 -8.68 4.85 9.03
N GLY A 102 -9.85 5.45 8.84
CA GLY A 102 -9.96 6.89 8.88
C GLY A 102 -11.40 7.39 8.94
N TYR A 103 -11.51 8.70 8.89
CA TYR A 103 -12.75 9.44 8.89
C TYR A 103 -12.85 10.34 7.66
N VAL A 104 -14.08 10.57 7.23
CA VAL A 104 -14.44 11.50 6.16
C VAL A 104 -15.36 12.55 6.72
N THR A 105 -15.16 13.79 6.34
CA THR A 105 -16.11 14.88 6.57
C THR A 105 -16.47 15.57 5.26
N GLN A 106 -17.68 16.11 5.20
CA GLN A 106 -18.09 17.01 4.13
C GLN A 106 -17.49 18.39 4.39
N LEU A 107 -16.97 19.00 3.34
CA LEU A 107 -16.42 20.35 3.37
C LEU A 107 -17.50 21.37 3.04
N ASP A 108 -17.64 22.39 3.89
CA ASP A 108 -18.49 23.54 3.61
C ASP A 108 -17.69 24.64 2.87
N ARG A 109 -18.26 25.86 2.77
CA ARG A 109 -17.57 27.01 2.16
C ARG A 109 -16.25 27.36 2.85
N ARG A 110 -16.09 27.02 4.13
CA ARG A 110 -14.88 27.19 4.93
C ARG A 110 -14.17 25.84 5.02
N LYS A 111 -13.53 25.43 3.92
CA LYS A 111 -12.79 24.15 3.74
C LYS A 111 -11.67 23.84 4.77
N GLY A 112 -11.43 24.72 5.74
CA GLY A 112 -10.49 24.52 6.84
C GLY A 112 -11.13 23.73 7.99
N LEU A 113 -10.37 22.84 8.61
CA LEU A 113 -10.81 21.93 9.66
C LEU A 113 -10.03 22.19 10.95
N LEU A 114 -10.73 22.23 12.07
CA LEU A 114 -10.14 22.42 13.41
C LEU A 114 -10.50 21.28 14.38
N ASP A 115 -11.47 20.45 14.00
CA ASP A 115 -12.05 19.36 14.77
C ASP A 115 -11.84 18.03 14.05
N PHE A 116 -10.58 17.64 13.89
CA PHE A 116 -10.13 16.43 13.20
C PHE A 116 -9.18 15.62 14.12
N PRO A 117 -8.92 14.32 13.86
CA PRO A 117 -8.05 13.50 14.71
C PRO A 117 -6.66 14.11 14.90
N PRO A 118 -6.15 14.18 16.15
CA PRO A 118 -4.81 14.69 16.42
C PRO A 118 -3.74 13.74 15.87
N PHE A 119 -2.62 14.32 15.42
CA PHE A 119 -1.47 13.52 15.01
C PHE A 119 -0.73 12.99 16.24
N ALA A 120 -0.53 11.68 16.32
CA ALA A 120 0.08 11.06 17.49
C ALA A 120 1.11 9.97 17.15
N GLU A 121 1.82 10.10 16.01
CA GLU A 121 2.79 9.14 15.46
C GLU A 121 2.32 7.68 15.53
N GLN A 122 2.71 6.94 16.59
CA GLN A 122 2.41 5.52 16.77
C GLN A 122 1.16 5.28 17.61
N ASN A 123 0.67 6.29 18.34
CA ASN A 123 -0.57 6.15 19.10
C ASN A 123 -1.77 6.31 18.15
N LEU A 124 -2.49 5.20 17.93
CA LEU A 124 -3.63 5.14 17.02
C LEU A 124 -4.98 5.15 17.75
N GLN A 125 -5.03 5.60 19.01
CA GLN A 125 -6.22 5.58 19.86
C GLN A 125 -7.46 6.18 19.16
N SER A 126 -7.31 7.29 18.44
CA SER A 126 -8.41 7.95 17.71
C SER A 126 -9.05 7.10 16.60
N PHE A 127 -8.44 5.97 16.21
CA PHE A 127 -8.93 5.08 15.17
C PHE A 127 -9.26 3.66 15.68
N GLN A 128 -9.06 3.37 16.97
CA GLN A 128 -9.26 2.02 17.51
C GLN A 128 -10.70 1.55 17.36
N ASP A 129 -11.67 2.43 17.64
CA ASP A 129 -13.10 2.11 17.56
C ASP A 129 -13.54 1.74 16.13
N LEU A 130 -12.80 2.19 15.10
CA LEU A 130 -13.08 1.81 13.72
C LEU A 130 -12.84 0.33 13.43
N TYR A 131 -12.11 -0.37 14.30
CA TYR A 131 -11.89 -1.81 14.18
C TYR A 131 -13.19 -2.62 14.25
N GLN A 132 -14.26 -2.10 14.88
CA GLN A 132 -15.56 -2.78 14.95
C GLN A 132 -16.13 -3.11 13.55
N TYR A 133 -15.95 -2.22 12.58
CA TYR A 133 -16.40 -2.43 11.20
C TYR A 133 -15.61 -3.54 10.50
N ILE A 134 -14.35 -3.72 10.89
CA ILE A 134 -13.49 -4.78 10.37
C ILE A 134 -13.97 -6.13 10.94
N LEU A 135 -14.33 -6.17 12.22
CA LEU A 135 -14.88 -7.37 12.88
C LEU A 135 -16.18 -7.84 12.22
N GLU A 136 -17.09 -6.92 11.87
CA GLU A 136 -18.37 -7.24 11.23
C GLU A 136 -18.20 -8.03 9.93
N VAL A 137 -17.16 -7.72 9.16
CA VAL A 137 -16.91 -8.36 7.86
C VAL A 137 -15.78 -9.38 7.91
N TRP A 138 -15.19 -9.61 9.08
CA TRP A 138 -13.96 -10.38 9.20
C TRP A 138 -14.15 -11.79 8.66
N TRP A 139 -15.24 -12.44 9.05
CA TRP A 139 -15.55 -13.83 8.75
C TRP A 139 -16.34 -14.02 7.45
N VAL A 140 -16.53 -12.97 6.65
CA VAL A 140 -17.31 -13.05 5.42
C VAL A 140 -16.46 -13.68 4.32
N GLU A 141 -16.84 -14.89 3.90
CA GLU A 141 -16.17 -15.61 2.80
C GLU A 141 -16.42 -14.97 1.43
N GLU A 142 -15.49 -15.19 0.48
CA GLU A 142 -15.53 -14.51 -0.82
C GLU A 142 -16.79 -14.81 -1.64
N TYR A 143 -17.33 -16.03 -1.58
CA TYR A 143 -18.47 -16.44 -2.39
C TYR A 143 -19.81 -15.84 -1.93
N TYR A 144 -19.87 -15.19 -0.76
CA TYR A 144 -21.09 -14.51 -0.35
C TYR A 144 -21.35 -13.30 -1.26
N LYS A 145 -22.60 -13.14 -1.71
CA LYS A 145 -22.99 -12.10 -2.68
C LYS A 145 -22.67 -10.67 -2.21
N ASP A 146 -22.72 -10.44 -0.90
CA ASP A 146 -22.46 -9.14 -0.29
C ASP A 146 -21.02 -9.00 0.22
N SER A 147 -20.18 -10.03 0.03
CA SER A 147 -18.78 -10.04 0.49
C SER A 147 -17.95 -8.91 -0.11
N LYS A 148 -18.32 -8.39 -1.29
CA LYS A 148 -17.59 -7.31 -1.98
C LYS A 148 -18.20 -5.93 -1.78
N LYS A 149 -19.36 -5.83 -1.10
CA LYS A 149 -20.02 -4.55 -0.86
C LYS A 149 -19.47 -3.90 0.41
N PRO A 150 -19.16 -2.59 0.37
CA PRO A 150 -18.81 -1.87 1.58
C PRO A 150 -20.06 -1.63 2.44
N ILE A 151 -19.87 -1.54 3.74
CA ILE A 151 -20.85 -1.04 4.70
C ILE A 151 -20.96 0.48 4.49
N PHE A 152 -22.18 0.98 4.39
CA PHE A 152 -22.44 2.41 4.34
C PHE A 152 -22.72 2.93 5.75
N ASN A 153 -22.18 4.10 6.08
CA ASN A 153 -22.43 4.73 7.38
C ASN A 153 -22.82 6.20 7.26
N ASP A 154 -23.45 6.67 8.32
CA ASP A 154 -23.89 8.05 8.48
C ASP A 154 -22.80 8.92 9.10
N TYR A 155 -22.89 10.23 8.83
CA TYR A 155 -22.06 11.25 9.45
C TYR A 155 -22.51 11.52 10.90
N GLN A 156 -21.60 11.34 11.85
CA GLN A 156 -21.83 11.50 13.29
C GLN A 156 -20.90 12.54 13.89
N SER A 157 -21.32 13.18 14.97
CA SER A 157 -20.44 14.11 15.70
C SER A 157 -19.44 13.31 16.53
N LEU A 158 -18.15 13.50 16.26
CA LEU A 158 -17.05 12.89 17.01
C LEU A 158 -16.29 13.97 17.77
N ASP A 159 -15.88 13.67 19.00
CA ASP A 159 -15.03 14.53 19.82
C ASP A 159 -13.58 14.07 19.68
N PHE A 160 -12.75 14.93 19.11
CA PHE A 160 -11.30 14.73 19.06
C PHE A 160 -10.64 15.66 20.08
N GLU A 161 -9.84 15.09 20.97
CA GLU A 161 -9.01 15.86 21.91
C GLU A 161 -7.88 16.57 21.14
N ASN A 162 -8.19 17.74 20.60
CA ASN A 162 -7.21 18.56 19.90
C ASN A 162 -6.50 19.48 20.89
N GLN A 163 -5.18 19.38 20.97
CA GLN A 163 -4.37 20.36 21.69
C GLN A 163 -4.50 21.73 21.01
N GLU A 164 -4.55 22.80 21.82
CA GLU A 164 -4.62 24.17 21.30
C GLU A 164 -3.46 24.44 20.33
N VAL A 165 -3.81 24.71 19.08
CA VAL A 165 -2.86 25.02 18.02
C VAL A 165 -2.19 26.35 18.35
N LYS A 166 -0.85 26.37 18.48
CA LYS A 166 -0.09 27.63 18.45
C LYS A 166 -0.31 28.28 17.08
N ALA A 167 -1.19 29.28 17.05
CA ALA A 167 -1.84 29.74 15.82
C ALA A 167 -0.85 30.34 14.82
N HIS A 168 0.17 31.08 15.27
CA HIS A 168 0.97 31.92 14.38
C HIS A 168 1.85 31.11 13.40
N ASP A 169 2.74 30.24 13.91
CA ASP A 169 3.66 29.45 13.09
C ASP A 169 2.93 28.49 12.13
N THR A 170 1.76 28.01 12.56
CA THR A 170 0.96 27.06 11.78
C THR A 170 0.21 27.73 10.63
N LEU A 171 -0.22 28.98 10.82
CA LEU A 171 -0.87 29.79 9.79
C LEU A 171 0.10 30.19 8.67
N GLU A 172 1.35 30.49 9.02
CA GLU A 172 2.39 30.78 8.03
C GLU A 172 2.69 29.55 7.17
N LEU A 173 2.89 28.38 7.81
CA LEU A 173 3.11 27.14 7.07
C LEU A 173 1.94 26.78 6.16
N ALA A 174 0.69 27.03 6.58
CA ALA A 174 -0.50 26.78 5.77
C ALA A 174 -0.52 27.57 4.45
N GLN A 175 0.24 28.67 4.34
CA GLN A 175 0.41 29.44 3.10
C GLN A 175 1.55 28.89 2.22
N GLN A 176 2.54 28.24 2.83
CA GLN A 176 3.72 27.73 2.13
C GLN A 176 3.49 26.35 1.50
N ILE A 177 2.67 25.50 2.13
CA ILE A 177 2.39 24.13 1.68
C ILE A 177 1.90 24.07 0.23
N ASN A 178 2.23 22.98 -0.47
CA ASN A 178 1.76 22.79 -1.83
C ASN A 178 0.29 22.37 -1.85
N HIS A 179 -0.46 22.86 -2.82
CA HIS A 179 -1.86 22.55 -3.03
C HIS A 179 -2.19 22.52 -4.53
N GLN A 180 -3.37 22.01 -4.88
CA GLN A 180 -3.74 21.71 -6.26
C GLN A 180 -3.66 22.92 -7.21
N GLU A 181 -3.92 24.13 -6.70
CA GLU A 181 -3.84 25.37 -7.50
C GLU A 181 -2.43 25.97 -7.62
N LYS A 182 -1.45 25.55 -6.79
CA LYS A 182 -0.09 26.12 -6.76
C LYS A 182 0.84 25.35 -7.69
N TYR A 183 1.13 24.09 -7.36
CA TYR A 183 1.95 23.20 -8.18
C TYR A 183 1.36 21.77 -8.22
N PRO A 184 0.29 21.52 -9.01
CA PRO A 184 -0.43 20.24 -9.01
C PRO A 184 0.40 19.03 -9.45
N TYR A 185 1.45 19.26 -10.25
CA TYR A 185 2.33 18.21 -10.77
C TYR A 185 3.64 18.05 -10.00
N GLN A 186 3.75 18.71 -8.85
CA GLN A 186 4.93 18.64 -8.01
C GLN A 186 4.58 18.08 -6.64
N THR A 187 5.47 17.26 -6.09
CA THR A 187 5.41 16.83 -4.70
C THR A 187 6.45 17.59 -3.90
N TYR A 188 6.03 18.24 -2.82
CA TYR A 188 6.92 18.89 -1.87
C TYR A 188 7.37 17.90 -0.82
N LEU A 189 8.69 17.83 -0.64
CA LEU A 189 9.32 17.01 0.39
C LEU A 189 9.63 17.81 1.63
N TRP A 190 9.31 17.22 2.77
CA TRP A 190 9.47 17.83 4.09
C TRP A 190 10.29 16.94 5.02
N HIS A 191 10.94 17.59 5.99
CA HIS A 191 11.68 16.92 7.05
C HIS A 191 10.79 15.92 7.79
N ASN A 192 11.33 14.72 8.03
CA ASN A 192 10.66 13.66 8.77
C ASN A 192 10.86 13.77 10.29
N THR A 193 10.74 14.99 10.84
CA THR A 193 10.80 15.22 12.29
C THR A 193 9.39 15.26 12.88
N LEU A 194 9.25 14.89 14.15
CA LEU A 194 7.96 14.91 14.86
C LEU A 194 7.30 16.30 14.78
N GLU A 195 8.07 17.36 15.04
CA GLU A 195 7.59 18.74 14.97
C GLU A 195 7.08 19.10 13.57
N GLN A 196 7.82 18.76 12.52
CA GLN A 196 7.42 19.07 11.15
C GLN A 196 6.17 18.30 10.73
N LYS A 197 6.07 17.01 11.09
CA LYS A 197 4.86 16.21 10.86
C LYS A 197 3.64 16.85 11.51
N HIS A 198 3.77 17.27 12.77
CA HIS A 198 2.69 17.91 13.51
C HIS A 198 2.27 19.24 12.86
N LYS A 199 3.23 20.10 12.48
CA LYS A 199 2.95 21.35 11.77
C LYS A 199 2.26 21.10 10.43
N LEU A 200 2.75 20.14 9.63
CA LEU A 200 2.15 19.78 8.34
C LEU A 200 0.73 19.23 8.48
N TRP A 201 0.49 18.43 9.51
CA TRP A 201 -0.83 17.87 9.80
C TRP A 201 -1.85 18.98 10.00
N ILE A 202 -1.53 19.94 10.88
CA ILE A 202 -2.43 21.06 11.16
C ILE A 202 -2.51 22.02 9.98
N ALA A 203 -1.38 22.37 9.35
CA ALA A 203 -1.38 23.26 8.18
C ALA A 203 -2.24 22.70 7.03
N SER A 204 -2.18 21.39 6.79
CA SER A 204 -3.00 20.72 5.77
C SER A 204 -4.49 20.73 6.14
N ALA A 205 -4.82 20.58 7.42
CA ALA A 205 -6.19 20.71 7.91
C ALA A 205 -6.72 22.15 7.81
N LEU A 206 -5.88 23.17 8.03
CA LEU A 206 -6.26 24.58 7.88
C LEU A 206 -6.34 25.05 6.43
N CYS A 207 -5.63 24.39 5.52
CA CYS A 207 -5.63 24.73 4.10
C CYS A 207 -7.04 24.72 3.53
N GLN A 208 -7.44 25.84 2.93
CA GLN A 208 -8.75 26.00 2.29
C GLN A 208 -8.79 25.48 0.85
N LYS A 209 -7.65 25.02 0.32
CA LYS A 209 -7.52 24.50 -1.04
C LYS A 209 -7.45 22.98 -1.02
N SER A 210 -7.76 22.36 -2.17
CA SER A 210 -7.55 20.93 -2.37
C SER A 210 -6.08 20.59 -2.16
N ILE A 211 -5.81 19.72 -1.19
CA ILE A 211 -4.47 19.40 -0.73
C ILE A 211 -4.40 17.91 -0.41
N SER A 212 -3.20 17.35 -0.45
CA SER A 212 -2.96 16.00 0.02
C SER A 212 -1.60 15.93 0.69
N VAL A 213 -1.58 15.33 1.88
CA VAL A 213 -0.39 15.09 2.68
C VAL A 213 -0.31 13.62 3.08
N CYS A 214 0.89 13.04 3.02
CA CYS A 214 1.18 11.76 3.64
C CYS A 214 2.43 11.87 4.52
N LEU A 215 2.26 11.55 5.80
CA LEU A 215 3.28 11.60 6.83
C LEU A 215 3.69 10.17 7.19
N GLY A 216 4.98 9.95 7.32
CA GLY A 216 5.58 8.66 7.64
C GLY A 216 6.78 8.33 6.78
N ASP A 217 7.24 7.10 6.93
CA ASP A 217 8.54 6.65 6.46
C ASP A 217 8.43 6.10 5.03
N GLN A 218 8.45 7.00 4.04
CA GLN A 218 8.42 6.64 2.62
C GLN A 218 9.80 6.78 1.98
N SER A 219 10.16 5.81 1.13
CA SER A 219 11.32 5.93 0.26
C SER A 219 11.03 6.87 -0.91
N ILE A 220 12.02 7.67 -1.33
CA ILE A 220 11.90 8.64 -2.44
C ILE A 220 11.30 8.03 -3.72
N ARG A 221 11.64 6.78 -4.05
CA ARG A 221 11.09 6.05 -5.22
C ARG A 221 9.57 5.93 -5.20
N ASN A 222 8.95 5.78 -4.03
CA ASN A 222 7.49 5.69 -3.90
C ASN A 222 6.83 7.07 -3.99
N ILE A 223 7.55 8.12 -3.54
CA ILE A 223 7.06 9.50 -3.52
C ILE A 223 6.84 10.02 -4.95
N VAL A 224 7.74 9.69 -5.89
CA VAL A 224 7.65 10.15 -7.30
C VAL A 224 6.32 9.77 -7.96
N ASN A 225 5.81 8.58 -7.65
CA ASN A 225 4.59 8.03 -8.24
C ASN A 225 3.35 8.19 -7.35
N SER A 226 3.49 8.90 -6.24
CA SER A 226 2.45 9.05 -5.24
C SER A 226 1.51 10.23 -5.59
N PRO A 227 0.19 10.10 -5.35
CA PRO A 227 -0.77 11.16 -5.64
C PRO A 227 -0.67 12.34 -4.66
N PHE A 228 0.03 12.17 -3.52
CA PHE A 228 0.18 13.20 -2.50
C PHE A 228 0.99 14.41 -3.01
N LEU A 229 0.60 15.62 -2.58
CA LEU A 229 1.26 16.88 -2.92
C LEU A 229 2.33 17.27 -1.90
N ASN A 230 2.22 16.78 -0.66
CA ASN A 230 3.15 17.03 0.43
C ASN A 230 3.49 15.69 1.09
N GLN A 231 4.76 15.35 1.21
CA GLN A 231 5.18 14.08 1.81
C GLN A 231 6.42 14.26 2.68
N THR A 232 6.50 13.48 3.76
CA THR A 232 7.77 13.27 4.46
C THR A 232 8.51 12.10 3.83
N ALA A 233 9.84 12.18 3.79
CA ALA A 233 10.70 11.13 3.25
C ALA A 233 11.70 10.68 4.30
N ILE A 234 12.09 9.40 4.27
CA ILE A 234 13.26 8.95 5.02
C ILE A 234 14.50 9.56 4.34
N ASN A 235 15.36 10.21 5.13
CA ASN A 235 16.61 10.81 4.67
C ASN A 235 17.58 9.72 4.16
N ASP A 236 17.46 9.31 2.90
CA ASP A 236 18.52 8.54 2.24
C ASP A 236 19.61 9.48 1.69
N SER A 237 19.43 10.80 1.74
CA SER A 237 20.47 11.80 1.44
C SER A 237 20.16 13.17 2.11
N PRO A 238 21.13 13.83 2.75
CA PRO A 238 20.94 15.09 3.49
C PRO A 238 20.66 16.32 2.63
N GLU A 239 20.70 16.21 1.29
CA GLU A 239 20.63 17.35 0.37
C GLU A 239 19.22 17.68 -0.14
N ILE A 240 18.20 16.85 0.16
CA ILE A 240 16.85 17.01 -0.40
C ILE A 240 15.88 17.39 0.70
N ILE A 241 16.03 18.55 1.37
CA ILE A 241 14.99 18.97 2.30
C ILE A 241 14.74 20.50 2.37
N GLU A 242 13.43 20.78 2.37
CA GLU A 242 12.68 22.02 2.48
C GLU A 242 12.42 22.78 1.16
N GLY A 243 11.17 22.73 0.70
CA GLY A 243 10.72 23.31 -0.57
C GLY A 243 11.22 22.59 -1.83
N CYS A 244 11.88 21.44 -1.69
CA CYS A 244 12.34 20.66 -2.83
C CYS A 244 11.15 19.97 -3.51
N ALA A 245 10.89 20.37 -4.75
CA ALA A 245 9.74 19.94 -5.52
C ALA A 245 10.13 18.89 -6.55
N ILE A 246 9.65 17.66 -6.39
CA ILE A 246 9.86 16.61 -7.39
C ILE A 246 8.73 16.70 -8.43
N LYS A 247 9.10 16.88 -9.70
CA LYS A 247 8.12 16.80 -10.81
C LYS A 247 7.65 15.35 -10.96
N LYS A 248 6.34 15.14 -10.91
CA LYS A 248 5.72 13.84 -11.22
C LYS A 248 5.95 13.50 -12.70
N ILE A 249 6.39 12.28 -12.98
CA ILE A 249 6.46 11.78 -14.36
C ILE A 249 5.03 11.44 -14.78
N ASN A 250 4.44 12.29 -15.63
CA ASN A 250 3.10 12.05 -16.17
C ASN A 250 3.13 10.82 -17.08
N ASN A 251 2.66 9.67 -16.57
CA ASN A 251 2.29 8.52 -17.41
C ASN A 251 0.86 8.65 -17.98
N SER A 252 0.34 9.87 -18.11
CA SER A 252 -1.01 10.19 -18.60
C SER A 252 -1.11 10.45 -20.12
N HIS A 253 -0.22 9.83 -20.91
CA HIS A 253 -0.40 9.72 -22.37
C HIS A 253 -0.42 8.24 -22.80
N GLN A 254 -1.45 7.50 -22.42
CA GLN A 254 -1.88 6.33 -23.18
C GLN A 254 -3.40 6.32 -23.38
N LYS A 255 -3.85 7.19 -24.29
CA LYS A 255 -4.91 6.86 -25.24
C LYS A 255 -4.82 7.78 -26.47
N LEU A 256 -4.75 7.10 -27.62
CA LEU A 256 -4.78 7.55 -29.04
C LEU A 256 -3.48 8.10 -29.70
N ALA A 257 -2.93 7.25 -30.60
CA ALA A 257 -2.22 7.49 -31.88
C ALA A 257 -1.08 8.54 -31.92
N THR A 258 0.12 8.33 -32.48
CA THR A 258 0.57 7.53 -33.64
C THR A 258 2.12 7.50 -33.63
N LYS A 259 2.69 6.41 -34.16
CA LYS A 259 4.08 6.18 -34.65
C LYS A 259 5.24 7.14 -34.30
N ALA A 260 6.31 6.49 -33.78
CA ALA A 260 7.74 6.75 -33.94
C ALA A 260 8.42 7.87 -33.12
N ALA A 261 9.12 7.49 -32.04
CA ALA A 261 10.60 7.49 -31.97
C ALA A 261 11.11 7.21 -30.53
N THR A 262 11.71 6.03 -30.36
CA THR A 262 12.86 5.64 -29.51
C THR A 262 13.11 6.30 -28.13
N SER A 263 12.82 5.55 -27.07
CA SER A 263 13.68 5.38 -25.86
C SER A 263 13.34 4.04 -25.17
N PRO A 264 14.24 3.46 -24.33
CA PRO A 264 14.40 2.01 -24.19
C PRO A 264 13.27 1.37 -23.39
N LYS A 265 12.55 0.43 -24.02
CA LYS A 265 11.55 -0.40 -23.36
C LYS A 265 12.26 -1.36 -22.40
N GLU A 266 12.05 -1.19 -21.10
CA GLU A 266 12.31 -2.28 -20.16
C GLU A 266 11.50 -3.49 -20.59
N ASN A 267 12.20 -4.60 -20.79
CA ASN A 267 11.62 -5.77 -21.41
C ASN A 267 10.61 -6.39 -20.42
N LEU A 268 9.44 -6.83 -20.89
CA LEU A 268 8.40 -7.43 -20.03
C LEU A 268 8.98 -8.59 -19.20
N SER A 269 9.98 -9.29 -19.77
CA SER A 269 10.78 -10.31 -19.11
C SER A 269 11.54 -9.80 -17.86
N GLN A 270 12.06 -8.58 -17.87
CA GLN A 270 12.71 -7.96 -16.71
C GLN A 270 11.70 -7.59 -15.62
N VAL A 271 10.53 -7.05 -15.98
CA VAL A 271 9.47 -6.73 -15.01
C VAL A 271 8.95 -8.00 -14.33
N ILE A 272 8.73 -9.06 -15.11
CA ILE A 272 8.31 -10.37 -14.58
C ILE A 272 9.43 -10.98 -13.74
N SER A 273 10.68 -10.95 -14.20
CA SER A 273 11.84 -11.47 -13.47
C SER A 273 12.04 -10.77 -12.12
N ASN A 274 11.89 -9.44 -12.08
CA ASN A 274 12.00 -8.66 -10.84
C ASN A 274 10.86 -9.00 -9.86
N LYS A 275 9.64 -9.21 -10.37
CA LYS A 275 8.49 -9.62 -9.55
C LYS A 275 8.67 -11.04 -8.99
N VAL A 276 9.07 -11.99 -9.83
CA VAL A 276 9.35 -13.37 -9.43
C VAL A 276 10.51 -13.44 -8.44
N LYS A 277 11.55 -12.61 -8.63
CA LYS A 277 12.66 -12.50 -7.68
C LYS A 277 12.20 -12.00 -6.31
N GLY A 278 11.34 -10.97 -6.27
CA GLY A 278 10.73 -10.50 -5.03
C GLY A 278 9.90 -11.57 -4.32
N ASP A 279 9.09 -12.33 -5.07
CA ASP A 279 8.27 -13.40 -4.52
C ASP A 279 9.13 -14.57 -3.99
N ILE A 280 10.24 -14.90 -4.66
CA ILE A 280 11.21 -15.91 -4.21
C ILE A 280 11.93 -15.46 -2.94
N GLU A 281 12.35 -14.19 -2.85
CA GLU A 281 13.00 -13.65 -1.66
C GLU A 281 12.07 -13.65 -0.43
N VAL A 282 10.79 -13.32 -0.63
CA VAL A 282 9.77 -13.42 0.42
C VAL A 282 9.57 -14.87 0.85
N THR A 283 9.50 -15.80 -0.10
CA THR A 283 9.36 -17.24 0.19
C THR A 283 10.58 -17.78 0.94
N LEU A 284 11.78 -17.37 0.56
CA LEU A 284 13.03 -17.78 1.21
C LEU A 284 13.13 -17.22 2.64
N HIS A 285 12.72 -15.97 2.84
CA HIS A 285 12.67 -15.36 4.16
C HIS A 285 11.67 -16.06 5.08
N GLN A 286 10.48 -16.39 4.56
CA GLN A 286 9.47 -17.16 5.30
C GLN A 286 9.95 -18.58 5.63
N ALA A 287 10.59 -19.27 4.67
CA ALA A 287 11.16 -20.59 4.90
C ALA A 287 12.26 -20.57 5.98
N THR A 288 13.08 -19.53 6.00
CA THR A 288 14.12 -19.33 7.03
C THR A 288 13.51 -19.07 8.40
N MET A 289 12.45 -18.28 8.46
CA MET A 289 11.70 -18.02 9.71
C MET A 289 11.02 -19.28 10.25
N VAL A 290 10.40 -20.08 9.38
CA VAL A 290 9.76 -21.35 9.75
C VAL A 290 10.82 -22.37 10.20
N LYS A 291 11.97 -22.44 9.51
CA LYS A 291 13.11 -23.26 9.93
C LYS A 291 13.60 -22.86 11.32
N ASN A 292 13.82 -21.58 11.57
CA ASN A 292 14.32 -21.10 12.85
C ASN A 292 13.30 -21.35 13.98
N LYS A 293 12.01 -21.12 13.73
CA LYS A 293 10.95 -21.45 14.70
C LYS A 293 10.81 -22.95 14.93
N GLY A 294 10.94 -23.76 13.90
CA GLY A 294 10.95 -25.23 13.98
C GLY A 294 12.14 -25.75 14.78
N CYS A 295 13.34 -25.21 14.55
CA CYS A 295 14.54 -25.54 15.33
C CYS A 295 14.36 -25.18 16.81
N ASN A 296 13.85 -23.98 17.11
CA ASN A 296 13.59 -23.56 18.49
C ASN A 296 12.52 -24.43 19.17
N PHE A 297 11.48 -24.84 18.43
CA PHE A 297 10.45 -25.74 18.92
C PHE A 297 10.99 -27.15 19.21
N LEU A 298 11.78 -27.72 18.30
CA LEU A 298 12.42 -29.03 18.50
C LEU A 298 13.46 -29.02 19.62
N GLN A 299 14.15 -27.89 19.83
CA GLN A 299 15.05 -27.69 20.96
C GLN A 299 14.28 -27.57 22.29
N ALA A 300 13.14 -26.87 22.31
CA ALA A 300 12.26 -26.77 23.48
C ALA A 300 11.61 -28.10 23.87
N LEU A 301 11.40 -28.99 22.90
CA LEU A 301 10.88 -30.35 23.12
C LEU A 301 11.98 -31.38 23.46
N GLY A 302 13.25 -30.96 23.55
CA GLY A 302 14.36 -31.86 23.90
C GLY A 302 14.79 -32.83 22.80
N TYR A 303 14.32 -32.66 21.56
CA TYR A 303 14.66 -33.52 20.41
C TYR A 303 15.98 -33.15 19.72
N LEU A 304 16.60 -32.02 20.09
CA LEU A 304 17.91 -31.60 19.58
C LEU A 304 18.83 -31.31 20.76
N ALA A 305 19.94 -32.05 20.86
CA ALA A 305 20.99 -31.75 21.83
C ALA A 305 21.69 -30.42 21.49
N PRO A 306 22.17 -29.65 22.49
CA PRO A 306 22.97 -28.47 22.21
C PRO A 306 24.34 -28.93 21.71
N SER A 307 24.61 -28.69 20.43
CA SER A 307 25.97 -28.74 19.90
C SER A 307 26.26 -27.43 19.19
N ASP A 308 27.31 -26.79 19.67
CA ASP A 308 28.05 -25.75 18.98
C ASP A 308 28.43 -26.15 17.54
N ALA A 309 28.64 -25.10 16.73
CA ALA A 309 29.26 -25.08 15.41
C ALA A 309 28.44 -25.62 14.21
N ILE A 310 27.71 -24.71 13.55
CA ILE A 310 27.64 -24.73 12.08
C ILE A 310 28.47 -23.55 11.59
N SER A 311 29.70 -23.87 11.18
CA SER A 311 30.60 -22.97 10.49
C SER A 311 29.99 -22.48 9.19
N ASP A 312 30.20 -21.20 8.92
CA ASP A 312 30.13 -20.62 7.58
C ASP A 312 30.92 -21.49 6.60
N ARG A 313 30.20 -22.24 5.74
CA ARG A 313 30.73 -22.69 4.47
C ARG A 313 30.17 -21.80 3.39
N SER A 314 31.01 -20.86 2.98
CA SER A 314 30.98 -20.19 1.69
C SER A 314 30.71 -21.19 0.56
N LEU A 315 29.64 -20.95 -0.19
CA LEU A 315 29.41 -21.61 -1.47
C LEU A 315 30.29 -20.92 -2.53
N THR A 316 31.49 -21.45 -2.70
CA THR A 316 32.23 -21.32 -3.95
C THR A 316 31.63 -22.26 -5.00
N SER A 317 31.59 -21.75 -6.23
CA SER A 317 31.17 -22.41 -7.45
C SER A 317 31.83 -23.77 -7.70
N SER A 318 31.07 -24.79 -8.11
CA SER A 318 31.45 -25.68 -9.24
C SER A 318 30.35 -26.66 -9.68
N SER A 319 30.26 -26.76 -11.01
CA SER A 319 29.85 -27.87 -11.89
C SER A 319 28.46 -28.52 -11.81
N HIS A 320 27.72 -28.29 -12.90
CA HIS A 320 26.86 -29.21 -13.66
C HIS A 320 26.52 -30.58 -13.06
N LYS A 321 25.22 -30.87 -12.98
CA LYS A 321 24.59 -31.99 -13.72
C LYS A 321 23.08 -31.77 -13.82
N ASP A 322 22.59 -31.96 -15.03
CA ASP A 322 21.22 -31.73 -15.49
C ASP A 322 20.20 -32.63 -14.79
N GLY A 323 19.17 -32.00 -14.21
CA GLY A 323 17.94 -32.65 -13.75
C GLY A 323 16.78 -32.18 -14.61
N ASN A 324 16.52 -32.93 -15.68
CA ASN A 324 15.49 -32.65 -16.68
C ASN A 324 14.08 -32.73 -16.04
N PHE A 325 13.40 -31.60 -15.89
CA PHE A 325 12.02 -31.53 -15.40
C PHE A 325 11.06 -31.68 -16.59
N GLY A 326 10.30 -32.77 -16.60
CA GLY A 326 9.50 -33.23 -17.73
C GLY A 326 8.34 -32.31 -18.09
N PHE A 327 8.45 -31.65 -19.24
CA PHE A 327 7.31 -31.29 -20.07
C PHE A 327 7.32 -32.18 -21.31
N LYS A 328 6.22 -32.92 -21.52
CA LYS A 328 6.03 -33.76 -22.71
C LYS A 328 5.99 -32.86 -23.95
N ASN A 329 7.04 -32.92 -24.77
CA ASN A 329 6.99 -32.40 -26.13
C ASN A 329 6.42 -33.47 -27.06
N LYS A 330 5.48 -33.02 -27.88
CA LYS A 330 4.77 -33.77 -28.90
C LYS A 330 5.76 -34.10 -30.02
N ASP A 331 5.94 -35.38 -30.30
CA ASP A 331 6.83 -35.88 -31.35
C ASP A 331 6.47 -35.29 -32.71
N ASN A 332 7.49 -34.83 -33.43
CA ASN A 332 7.42 -34.61 -34.88
C ASN A 332 8.67 -35.29 -35.48
N PRO A 333 8.53 -36.31 -36.35
CA PRO A 333 9.66 -37.03 -36.88
C PRO A 333 10.04 -36.50 -38.26
N GLU A 334 11.26 -35.99 -38.41
CA GLU A 334 12.00 -35.91 -39.66
C GLU A 334 13.47 -36.14 -39.27
N SER A 335 14.29 -36.93 -39.94
CA SER A 335 14.28 -37.47 -41.29
C SER A 335 15.41 -38.50 -41.33
N ASP A 336 15.29 -39.59 -42.08
CA ASP A 336 16.49 -40.09 -42.74
C ASP A 336 16.22 -40.71 -44.12
N ARG A 337 17.16 -40.37 -45.00
CA ARG A 337 17.11 -40.44 -46.46
C ARG A 337 17.03 -41.87 -47.01
N LYS A 338 16.32 -42.07 -48.13
CA LYS A 338 16.92 -42.36 -49.47
C LYS A 338 15.88 -42.76 -50.55
N LYS A 339 16.08 -42.14 -51.72
CA LYS A 339 16.01 -42.66 -53.10
C LYS A 339 14.66 -42.85 -53.83
N ASN A 340 14.65 -42.18 -54.99
CA ASN A 340 14.07 -42.51 -56.30
C ASN A 340 12.76 -41.78 -56.71
N GLU A 341 12.95 -40.93 -57.73
CA GLU A 341 12.03 -40.37 -58.76
C GLU A 341 11.04 -41.38 -59.40
N PRO A 342 10.14 -40.98 -60.34
CA PRO A 342 9.36 -39.74 -60.53
C PRO A 342 7.87 -40.00 -60.94
N GLN A 343 7.16 -38.92 -61.32
CA GLN A 343 5.99 -38.80 -62.24
C GLN A 343 4.54 -38.87 -61.71
N GLY A 344 3.70 -37.98 -62.28
CA GLY A 344 2.23 -38.12 -62.45
C GLY A 344 1.41 -37.23 -61.53
N ASP A 345 1.05 -35.99 -61.90
CA ASP A 345 -0.12 -35.60 -62.72
C ASP A 345 -1.45 -35.52 -61.94
N ARG A 346 -2.15 -34.40 -62.18
CA ARG A 346 -3.61 -34.17 -62.14
C ARG A 346 -4.42 -33.92 -60.84
N THR A 347 -5.05 -32.73 -60.87
CA THR A 347 -6.48 -32.37 -60.61
C THR A 347 -7.01 -32.40 -59.17
N GLN A 348 -7.59 -31.27 -58.70
CA GLN A 348 -9.04 -30.99 -58.48
C GLN A 348 -9.66 -31.92 -57.42
N GLU A 349 -10.52 -31.53 -56.49
CA GLU A 349 -11.58 -30.53 -56.46
C GLU A 349 -12.12 -30.51 -55.00
N TRP A 350 -12.53 -29.34 -54.51
CA TRP A 350 -13.73 -29.04 -53.71
C TRP A 350 -14.33 -30.13 -52.78
N PHE A 351 -14.43 -29.81 -51.49
CA PHE A 351 -15.67 -29.31 -50.86
C PHE A 351 -15.37 -28.71 -49.47
#